data_AF-A0A934GMA5-F1
#
_entry.id   AF-A0A934GMA5-F1
#
_cell.length_a   1.000
_cell.length_b   1.000
_cell.length_c   1.000
_cell.angle_alpha   90.00
_cell.angle_beta   90.00
_cell.angle_gamma   90.00
#
_symmetry.space_group_name_H-M   'P 1'
#
loop_
_entity.id
_entity.type
_entity.pdbx_description
1 polymer ?
#
loop_
_entity_poly.entity_id
_entity_poly.type
_entity_poly.pdbx_seq_one_letter_code
_entity_poly.pdbx_strand_id
1 'polypeptide(L)'
;MRLLLDESVPSRFRRSLPNHEVRTVVEMGWSGIKNGELLALAANEFDAFITVDKNLPYQQNWAPLPGMSANQIFTAGVRIWN
;
A
#
# COMPACT_ATOMS: atom_id res chain seq x y z
N MET A 1 -10.89 3.84 -7.85
CA MET A 1 -9.57 3.21 -7.60
C MET A 1 -9.70 2.30 -6.40
N ARG A 2 -8.96 1.19 -6.43
CA ARG A 2 -8.84 0.21 -5.36
C ARG A 2 -7.68 0.60 -4.47
N LEU A 3 -7.95 0.78 -3.19
CA LEU A 3 -6.97 1.22 -2.21
C LEU A 3 -6.84 0.16 -1.12
N LEU A 4 -5.62 -0.22 -0.80
CA LEU A 4 -5.33 -1.14 0.30
C LEU A 4 -4.79 -0.35 1.50
N LEU A 5 -5.44 -0.52 2.66
CA LEU A 5 -5.04 0.03 3.95
C LEU A 5 -4.25 -1.00 4.74
N ASP A 6 -3.07 -0.59 5.19
CA ASP A 6 -2.25 -1.34 6.14
C ASP A 6 -2.91 -1.43 7.53
N GLU A 7 -2.51 -2.41 8.33
CA GLU A 7 -2.98 -2.61 9.70
C GLU A 7 -2.63 -1.44 10.62
N SER A 8 -1.56 -0.73 10.27
CA SER A 8 -1.11 0.48 10.94
C SER A 8 -2.05 1.68 10.68
N VAL A 9 -2.90 1.62 9.65
CA VAL A 9 -3.84 2.69 9.31
C VAL A 9 -5.20 2.47 9.99
N PRO A 10 -5.70 3.42 10.78
CA PRO A 10 -6.98 3.26 11.44
C PRO A 10 -8.10 3.11 10.41
N SER A 11 -8.97 2.11 10.61
CA SER A 11 -10.08 1.78 9.69
C SER A 11 -11.06 2.94 9.47
N ARG A 12 -11.03 3.97 10.33
CA ARG A 12 -11.81 5.21 10.16
C ARG A 12 -11.35 6.01 8.94
N PHE A 13 -10.11 5.86 8.49
CA PHE A 13 -9.57 6.54 7.30
C PHE A 13 -10.35 6.18 6.02
N ARG A 14 -10.92 4.97 5.95
CA ARG A 14 -11.81 4.58 4.84
C ARG A 14 -13.00 5.53 4.66
N ARG A 15 -13.49 6.16 5.74
CA ARG A 15 -14.63 7.10 5.69
C ARG A 15 -14.28 8.39 4.96
N SER A 16 -13.00 8.75 4.91
CA SER A 16 -12.51 9.92 4.17
C SER A 16 -12.37 9.65 2.67
N LEU A 17 -12.57 8.41 2.22
CA LEU A 17 -12.42 7.97 0.84
C LEU A 17 -13.72 7.30 0.31
N PRO A 18 -14.88 7.98 0.38
CA PRO A 18 -16.18 7.37 0.08
C PRO A 18 -16.34 6.90 -1.38
N ASN A 19 -15.57 7.46 -2.31
CA ASN A 19 -15.64 7.15 -3.75
C ASN A 19 -14.60 6.10 -4.19
N HIS A 20 -13.91 5.45 -3.25
CA HIS A 20 -12.86 4.48 -3.53
C HIS A 20 -13.20 3.13 -2.92
N GLU A 21 -12.78 2.05 -3.58
CA GLU A 21 -12.91 0.71 -3.04
C GLU A 21 -11.74 0.49 -2.08
N VAL A 22 -12.00 0.70 -0.79
CA VAL A 22 -10.98 0.59 0.25
C VAL A 22 -11.10 -0.76 0.96
N ARG A 23 -10.03 -1.55 0.92
CA ARG A 23 -9.88 -2.80 1.67
C ARG A 23 -8.77 -2.66 2.70
N THR A 24 -8.86 -3.37 3.81
CA THR A 24 -7.76 -3.49 4.77
C THR A 24 -7.01 -4.80 4.59
N VAL A 25 -5.71 -4.83 4.93
CA VAL A 25 -4.93 -6.07 4.95
C VAL A 25 -5.55 -7.16 5.83
N VAL A 26 -6.23 -6.76 6.90
CA VAL A 26 -6.98 -7.67 7.77
C VAL A 26 -8.18 -8.30 7.04
N GLU A 27 -8.96 -7.50 6.30
CA GLU A 27 -10.09 -8.00 5.49
C GLU A 27 -9.65 -8.93 4.37
N MET A 28 -8.44 -8.72 3.83
CA MET A 28 -7.85 -9.59 2.82
C MET A 28 -7.23 -10.87 3.41
N GLY A 29 -7.13 -10.97 4.73
CA GLY A 29 -6.43 -12.07 5.40
C GLY A 29 -4.91 -12.03 5.21
N TRP A 30 -4.35 -10.85 4.92
CA TRP A 30 -2.93 -10.62 4.67
C TRP A 30 -2.15 -10.24 5.93
N SER A 31 -2.78 -10.33 7.11
CA SER A 31 -2.11 -10.13 8.39
C SER A 31 -0.96 -11.12 8.58
N GLY A 32 0.25 -10.60 8.76
CA GLY A 32 1.48 -11.40 8.93
C GLY A 32 2.26 -11.70 7.65
N ILE A 33 1.78 -11.24 6.48
CA ILE A 33 2.57 -11.28 5.24
C ILE A 33 3.73 -10.29 5.34
N LYS A 34 4.90 -10.66 4.83
CA LYS A 34 6.06 -9.76 4.79
C LYS A 34 5.77 -8.55 3.89
N ASN A 35 6.16 -7.36 4.33
CA ASN A 35 5.99 -6.09 3.59
C ASN A 35 6.31 -6.17 2.08
N GLY A 36 7.38 -6.89 1.69
CA GLY A 36 7.74 -7.06 0.27
C GLY A 36 6.70 -7.84 -0.54
N GLU A 37 6.17 -8.94 0.01
CA GLU A 37 5.15 -9.77 -0.63
C GLU A 37 3.78 -9.09 -0.60
N LEU A 38 3.48 -8.40 0.51
CA LEU A 38 2.28 -7.58 0.66
C LEU A 38 2.20 -6.49 -0.42
N LEU A 39 3.33 -5.82 -0.70
CA LEU A 39 3.40 -4.81 -1.74
C LEU A 39 3.24 -5.40 -3.14
N ALA A 40 3.74 -6.62 -3.39
CA ALA A 40 3.54 -7.30 -4.67
C ALA A 40 2.06 -7.69 -4.89
N LEU A 41 1.41 -8.22 -3.85
CA LEU A 41 -0.04 -8.52 -3.87
C LEU A 41 -0.85 -7.23 -4.07
N ALA A 42 -0.50 -6.17 -3.34
CA ALA A 42 -1.13 -4.87 -3.46
C ALA A 42 -0.98 -4.30 -4.87
N ALA A 43 0.22 -4.33 -5.45
CA ALA A 43 0.46 -3.83 -6.81
C ALA A 43 -0.28 -4.62 -7.90
N ASN A 44 -0.63 -5.88 -7.63
CA ASN A 44 -1.36 -6.73 -8.59
C ASN A 44 -2.88 -6.48 -8.57
N GLU A 45 -3.45 -6.18 -7.40
CA GLU A 45 -4.92 -6.07 -7.24
C GLU A 45 -5.43 -4.65 -6.95
N PHE A 46 -4.55 -3.75 -6.49
CA PHE A 46 -4.87 -2.40 -6.01
C PHE A 46 -4.06 -1.31 -6.72
N ASP A 47 -4.69 -0.16 -6.93
CA ASP A 47 -4.06 1.01 -7.56
C ASP A 47 -3.12 1.74 -6.57
N ALA A 48 -3.40 1.66 -5.27
CA ALA A 48 -2.54 2.26 -4.25
C ALA A 48 -2.54 1.47 -2.94
N PHE A 49 -1.39 1.54 -2.26
CA PHE A 49 -1.20 1.03 -0.91
C PHE A 49 -0.98 2.19 0.06
N ILE A 50 -1.75 2.21 1.14
CA ILE A 50 -1.75 3.26 2.14
C ILE A 50 -1.23 2.65 3.44
N THR A 51 -0.06 3.12 3.87
CA THR A 51 0.51 2.77 5.17
C THR A 51 0.90 4.05 5.93
N VAL A 52 1.00 3.95 7.25
CA VAL A 52 1.66 4.96 8.09
C VAL A 52 3.02 4.47 8.60
N ASP A 53 3.45 3.27 8.19
CA ASP A 53 4.75 2.72 8.53
C ASP A 53 5.85 3.50 7.80
N LYS A 54 6.61 4.28 8.58
CA LYS A 54 7.74 5.08 8.09
C LYS A 54 8.99 4.25 7.79
N ASN A 55 9.05 2.99 8.23
CA ASN A 55 10.15 2.08 7.95
C ASN A 55 9.98 1.35 6.61
N LEU A 56 8.78 1.33 6.03
CA LEU A 56 8.52 0.72 4.73
C LEU A 56 9.47 1.18 3.61
N PRO A 57 9.79 2.49 3.44
CA PRO A 57 10.79 2.92 2.44
C PRO A 57 12.20 2.38 2.70
N TYR A 58 12.57 2.12 3.96
CA TYR A 58 13.89 1.61 4.35
C TYR A 58 13.96 0.07 4.31
N GLN A 59 12.82 -0.62 4.37
CA GLN A 59 12.75 -2.09 4.30
C GLN A 59 12.68 -2.63 2.88
N GLN A 60 12.29 -1.81 1.90
CA GLN A 60 12.39 -2.21 0.50
C GLN A 60 13.83 -2.01 0.00
N ASN A 61 14.59 -3.10 0.00
CA ASN A 61 15.84 -3.18 -0.75
C ASN A 61 15.50 -2.95 -2.24
N TRP A 62 15.78 -1.75 -2.75
CA TRP A 62 15.27 -1.27 -4.04
C TRP A 62 15.83 -2.07 -5.21
N ALA A 63 15.10 -3.10 -5.64
CA ALA A 63 15.14 -3.53 -7.03
C ALA A 63 13.94 -2.85 -7.73
N PRO A 64 14.16 -1.93 -8.69
CA PRO A 64 13.05 -1.39 -9.45
C PRO A 64 12.32 -2.54 -10.16
N LEU A 65 11.02 -2.66 -9.91
CA LEU A 65 10.18 -3.58 -10.68
C LEU A 65 10.22 -3.13 -12.15
N PRO A 66 10.40 -4.06 -13.11
CA PRO A 66 10.54 -3.68 -14.52
C PRO A 66 9.29 -2.93 -14.99
N GLY A 67 9.48 -1.66 -15.39
CA GLY A 67 8.42 -0.78 -15.86
C GLY A 67 8.03 0.37 -14.90
N MET A 68 8.56 0.42 -13.67
CA MET A 68 8.25 1.51 -12.72
C MET A 68 9.34 2.59 -12.68
N SER A 69 8.94 3.86 -12.85
CA SER A 69 9.81 5.03 -12.68
C SER A 69 10.12 5.29 -11.20
N ALA A 70 11.38 5.61 -10.89
CA ALA A 70 11.88 5.84 -9.52
C ALA A 70 11.22 7.02 -8.77
N ASN A 71 10.30 7.76 -9.39
CA ASN A 71 9.67 8.97 -8.83
C ASN A 71 8.24 8.77 -8.33
N GLN A 72 7.81 7.55 -7.97
CA GLN A 72 6.50 7.38 -7.33
C GLN A 72 6.51 7.95 -5.90
N ILE A 73 5.72 9.00 -5.72
CA ILE A 73 5.79 9.98 -4.64
C ILE A 73 5.50 9.35 -3.27
N PHE A 74 6.53 9.24 -2.43
CA PHE A 74 6.38 9.00 -1.00
C PHE A 74 6.02 10.31 -0.30
N THR A 75 4.76 10.72 -0.35
CA THR A 75 4.28 11.78 0.56
C THR A 75 3.40 11.11 1.61
N ALA A 76 3.87 11.11 2.85
CA ALA A 76 3.16 10.62 4.03
C ALA A 76 2.72 9.13 4.04
N GLY A 77 3.52 8.22 3.45
CA GLY A 77 3.29 6.77 3.55
C GLY A 77 2.28 6.18 2.55
N VAL A 78 1.81 6.98 1.60
CA VAL A 78 1.00 6.52 0.48
C VAL A 78 1.91 6.15 -0.70
N ARG A 79 1.75 4.94 -1.25
CA ARG A 79 2.38 4.52 -2.50
C ARG A 79 1.31 4.32 -3.58
N ILE A 80 1.46 5.04 -4.68
CA ILE A 80 0.55 4.98 -5.84
C ILE A 80 1.28 4.28 -6.97
N TRP A 81 0.68 3.22 -7.50
CA TRP A 81 1.20 2.45 -8.62
C TRP A 81 0.54 2.97 -9.90
N ASN A 82 1.11 4.01 -10.52
CA ASN A 82 0.73 4.44 -11.87
C ASN A 82 1.84 4.17 -12.87
#